data_AF-A0A1M4EBC5-F1
#
_entry.id   AF-A0A1M4EBC5-F1
#
_cell.length_a   1.000
_cell.length_b   1.000
_cell.length_c   1.000
_cell.angle_alpha   90.00
_cell.angle_beta   90.00
_cell.angle_gamma   90.00
#
_symmetry.space_group_name_H-M   'P 1'
#
loop_
_entity.id
_entity.type
_entity.pdbx_description
1 polymer ?
#
loop_
_entity_poly.entity_id
_entity_poly.type
_entity_poly.pdbx_seq_one_letter_code
_entity_poly.pdbx_strand_id
1 'polypeptide(L)' 'MFTSAERAALELTEQGTRIADGPEASPTGRGAEAAEHGDEEQLTALAGLIAIINAWNRLNVITQQPAGDYQPGQRG' A
#
# COMPACT_ATOMS: atom_id res chain seq x y z
N MET A 1 12.63 -12.59 6.45
CA MET A 1 12.98 -11.15 6.54
C MET A 1 12.81 -10.53 5.16
N PHE A 2 12.43 -9.25 5.09
CA PHE A 2 12.31 -8.51 3.82
C PHE A 2 13.65 -7.93 3.35
N THR A 3 13.83 -7.90 2.03
CA THR A 3 14.91 -7.22 1.30
C THR A 3 14.82 -5.69 1.42
N SER A 4 15.86 -4.97 0.99
CA SER A 4 15.85 -3.50 0.97
C SER A 4 14.76 -2.95 0.05
N ALA A 5 14.63 -3.52 -1.15
CA ALA A 5 13.61 -3.15 -2.12
C ALA A 5 12.18 -3.34 -1.56
N GLU A 6 11.92 -4.49 -0.93
CA GLU A 6 10.61 -4.74 -0.30
C GLU A 6 10.32 -3.77 0.84
N ARG A 7 11.32 -3.40 1.66
CA ARG A 7 11.12 -2.40 2.72
C ARG A 7 10.81 -1.01 2.16
N ALA A 8 11.50 -0.59 1.10
CA ALA A 8 11.23 0.69 0.47
C ALA A 8 9.82 0.75 -0.14
N ALA A 9 9.38 -0.35 -0.76
CA ALA A 9 8.00 -0.48 -1.27
C ALA A 9 6.94 -0.44 -0.15
N LEU A 10 7.21 -1.09 0.98
CA LEU A 10 6.34 -1.05 2.16
C LEU A 10 6.27 0.35 2.77
N GLU A 11 7.39 1.05 2.87
CA GLU A 11 7.45 2.43 3.39
C GLU A 11 6.66 3.41 2.51
N LEU A 12 6.79 3.30 1.18
CA LEU A 12 5.99 4.08 0.24
C LEU A 12 4.49 3.78 0.39
N THR A 13 4.13 2.49 0.56
CA THR A 13 2.75 2.05 0.77
C THR A 13 2.14 2.63 2.03
N GLU A 14 2.92 2.67 3.12
CA GLU A 14 2.49 3.23 4.40
C GLU A 14 2.15 4.72 4.27
N GLN A 15 3.06 5.49 3.68
CA GLN A 15 2.88 6.94 3.48
C GLN A 15 1.73 7.25 2.52
N GLY A 16 1.66 6.55 1.39
CA GLY A 16 0.57 6.72 0.43
C GLY A 16 -0.81 6.43 1.06
N THR A 17 -0.87 5.53 2.04
CA THR A 17 -2.09 5.22 2.78
C THR A 17 -2.41 6.27 3.85
N ARG A 18 -1.39 6.81 4.51
CA ARG A 18 -1.49 7.82 5.57
C ARG A 18 -1.48 9.27 5.09
N ILE A 19 -1.61 9.51 3.78
CA ILE A 19 -1.57 10.86 3.21
C ILE A 19 -2.56 11.86 3.84
N ALA A 20 -3.64 11.36 4.46
CA ALA A 20 -4.62 12.17 5.17
C ALA A 20 -4.16 12.65 6.56
N ASP A 21 -3.07 12.10 7.11
CA ASP A 21 -2.59 12.39 8.47
C ASP A 21 -1.85 13.73 8.57
N GLY A 22 -1.43 14.31 7.44
CA GLY A 22 -0.78 15.62 7.39
C GLY A 22 0.40 15.70 6.40
N PRO A 23 1.02 16.88 6.25
CA PRO A 23 2.12 17.13 5.32
C PRO A 23 3.34 16.20 5.53
N GLU A 24 3.60 15.78 6.76
CA GLU A 24 4.72 14.91 7.14
C GLU A 24 4.51 13.45 6.69
N ALA A 25 3.28 13.05 6.38
CA ALA A 25 2.95 11.74 5.84
C ALA A 25 3.01 11.69 4.30
N SER A 26 3.29 12.82 3.65
CA SER A 26 3.46 12.91 2.20
C SER A 26 4.70 12.13 1.74
N PRO A 27 4.63 11.36 0.63
CA PRO A 27 5.75 10.59 0.09
C PRO A 27 7.02 11.38 -0.28
N THR A 28 6.97 12.71 -0.23
CA THR A 28 8.07 13.61 -0.61
C THR A 28 9.32 13.35 0.23
N GLY A 29 10.38 12.86 -0.42
CA GLY A 29 11.68 12.53 0.18
C GLY A 29 11.95 11.03 0.30
N ARG A 30 10.93 10.21 0.63
CA ARG A 30 11.07 8.75 0.78
C ARG A 30 10.61 7.95 -0.43
N GLY A 31 9.79 8.54 -1.30
CA GLY A 31 9.60 8.03 -2.66
C GLY A 31 10.91 7.95 -3.46
N ALA A 32 11.92 8.74 -3.09
CA ALA A 32 13.26 8.67 -3.67
C ALA A 32 13.98 7.35 -3.33
N GLU A 33 13.85 6.84 -2.09
CA GLU A 33 14.44 5.55 -1.70
C GLU A 33 13.76 4.37 -2.39
N ALA A 34 12.43 4.42 -2.57
CA ALA A 34 11.73 3.43 -3.40
C ALA A 34 12.20 3.49 -4.86
N ALA A 35 12.49 4.69 -5.37
CA ALA A 35 13.01 4.88 -6.72
C ALA A 35 14.45 4.39 -6.93
N GLU A 36 15.23 4.19 -5.86
CA GLU A 36 16.54 3.53 -5.96
C GLU A 36 16.45 2.03 -6.24
N HIS A 37 15.27 1.43 -6.06
CA HIS A 37 15.07 -0.02 -6.14
C HIS A 37 14.12 -0.47 -7.27
N GLY A 38 13.38 0.44 -7.89
CA GLY A 38 12.45 0.13 -8.97
C GLY A 38 12.59 1.08 -10.15
N ASP A 39 12.29 0.60 -11.36
CA ASP A 39 12.16 1.48 -12.52
C ASP A 39 10.87 2.32 -12.46
N GLU A 40 10.77 3.32 -13.32
CA GLU A 40 9.62 4.26 -13.33
C GLU A 40 8.28 3.55 -13.57
N GLU A 41 8.27 2.47 -14.37
CA GLU A 41 7.08 1.68 -14.65
C GLU A 41 6.62 0.92 -13.40
N GLN A 42 7.55 0.30 -12.69
CA GLN A 42 7.29 -0.40 -11.42
C GLN A 42 6.80 0.55 -10.33
N LEU A 43 7.38 1.74 -10.21
CA LEU A 43 6.94 2.75 -9.24
C LEU A 43 5.53 3.26 -9.56
N THR A 44 5.23 3.48 -10.83
CA THR A 44 3.90 3.88 -11.30
C THR A 44 2.87 2.79 -11.02
N ALA A 45 3.22 1.53 -11.30
CA ALA A 45 2.38 0.39 -10.98
C ALA A 45 2.13 0.27 -9.46
N LEU A 46 3.17 0.43 -8.64
CA LEU A 46 3.05 0.40 -7.18
C LEU A 46 2.14 1.53 -6.66
N ALA A 47 2.33 2.76 -7.13
CA ALA A 47 1.45 3.88 -6.79
C ALA A 47 -0.01 3.62 -7.19
N GLY A 48 -0.23 3.04 -8.38
CA GLY A 48 -1.55 2.60 -8.84
C GLY A 48 -2.18 1.55 -7.92
N LEU A 49 -1.41 0.53 -7.51
CA LEU A 49 -1.87 -0.51 -6.59
C LEU A 49 -2.22 0.06 -5.21
N ILE A 50 -1.39 0.97 -4.68
CA ILE A 50 -1.66 1.68 -3.42
C ILE A 50 -2.99 2.44 -3.52
N ALA A 51 -3.22 3.16 -4.61
CA ALA A 51 -4.46 3.90 -4.82
C ALA A 51 -5.68 2.96 -4.93
N ILE A 52 -5.56 1.86 -5.69
CA ILE A 52 -6.63 0.88 -5.88
C ILE A 52 -7.02 0.22 -4.55
N ILE A 53 -6.06 -0.25 -3.76
CA ILE A 53 -6.37 -0.90 -2.48
C ILE A 53 -6.97 0.10 -1.48
N ASN A 54 -6.49 1.35 -1.49
CA ASN A 54 -7.05 2.42 -0.68
C ASN A 54 -8.51 2.74 -1.05
N ALA A 55 -8.86 2.68 -2.34
CA ALA A 55 -10.23 2.86 -2.80
C ALA A 55 -11.13 1.69 -2.37
N TRP A 56 -10.68 0.45 -2.56
CA TRP A 56 -11.43 -0.73 -2.13
C TRP A 56 -11.66 -0.78 -0.63
N ASN A 57 -10.63 -0.47 0.17
CA ASN A 57 -10.76 -0.40 1.63
C ASN A 57 -11.85 0.61 2.03
N ARG A 58 -11.88 1.80 1.41
CA ARG A 58 -12.89 2.83 1.68
C ARG A 58 -14.29 2.37 1.25
N LEU A 59 -14.43 1.80 0.06
CA LEU A 59 -15.71 1.29 -0.44
C LEU A 59 -16.28 0.20 0.48
N ASN A 60 -15.46 -0.78 0.86
CA ASN A 60 -15.87 -1.89 1.72
C ASN A 60 -16.31 -1.40 3.11
N VAL A 61 -15.60 -0.42 3.69
CA VAL A 61 -15.98 0.18 4.98
C VAL A 61 -17.29 0.96 4.86
N ILE A 62 -17.45 1.81 3.84
CA ILE A 62 -18.66 2.63 3.65
C ILE A 62 -19.90 1.75 3.45
N THR A 63 -19.75 0.66 2.70
CA THR A 63 -20.85 -0.24 2.35
C THR A 63 -21.00 -1.42 3.31
N GLN A 64 -20.22 -1.46 4.39
CA GLN A 64 -20.20 -2.53 5.39
C GLN A 64 -20.10 -3.94 4.76
N GLN A 65 -19.26 -4.09 3.74
CA GLN A 65 -19.07 -5.39 3.08
C GLN A 65 -18.41 -6.37 4.07
N PRO A 66 -19.02 -7.53 4.33
CA PRO A 66 -18.41 -8.54 5.19
C PRO A 66 -17.11 -9.04 4.56
N ALA A 67 -16.05 -9.12 5.37
CA ALA A 67 -14.82 -9.79 4.97
C ALA A 67 -15.10 -11.28 4.79
N GLY A 68 -14.46 -11.90 3.78
CA GLY A 68 -14.83 -13.23 3.29
C GLY A 68 -14.96 -14.31 4.35
N ASP A 69 -15.65 -15.39 4.01
CA ASP A 69 -16.14 -16.39 4.96
C ASP A 69 -15.08 -17.41 5.43
N TYR A 70 -13.79 -17.07 5.34
CA TYR A 70 -12.72 -18.00 5.72
C TYR A 70 -12.70 -18.23 7.22
N GLN A 71 -12.76 -19.50 7.62
CA GLN A 71 -12.51 -19.94 8.98
C GLN A 71 -11.17 -20.68 9.09
N PRO A 72 -10.32 -20.36 10.08
CA PRO A 72 -9.09 -21.11 10.31
C PRO A 72 -9.35 -22.63 10.40
N GLY A 73 -8.64 -23.42 9.60
CA GLY A 73 -8.82 -24.89 9.53
C GLY A 73 -9.86 -25.37 8.50
N GLN A 74 -10.54 -24.47 7.78
CA GLN A 74 -11.50 -24.83 6.73
C GLN A 74 -10.84 -25.45 5.47
N ARG A 75 -9.54 -25.21 5.27
CA ARG A 75 -8.72 -25.84 4.22
C ARG A 75 -7.58 -26.61 4.89
N GLY A 76 -7.86 -27.85 5.27
CA GLY A 76 -6.91 -28.84 5.78
C GLY A 76 -6.90 -30.06 4.88
#